data_AF-A0A9D8FDG0-F1
#
_entry.id   AF-A0A9D8FDG0-F1
#
_cell.length_a   1.000
_cell.length_b   1.000
_cell.length_c   1.000
_cell.angle_alpha   90.00
_cell.angle_beta   90.00
_cell.angle_gamma   90.00
#
_symmetry.space_group_name_H-M   'P 1'
#
loop_
_entity.id
_entity.type
_entity.pdbx_description
1 polymer ?
#
loop_
_entity_poly.entity_id
_entity_poly.type
_entity_poly.pdbx_seq_one_letter_code
_entity_poly.pdbx_strand_id
1 'polypeptide(L)'
;MDDINNDGKTDIVVGAEIWATDEGLQKTILQLLVNQGNLKFIDETDKLNPQWNQEAYMDYSLRMADVDQSGIKTYFLSQYPNMKLINGDYFAQNSRQGNYILVNDGTGRFHVAMHDEFVKLGDYVNQYLVQQYAGSSVWVGDTNTTTPRFIAYQTPTGSLNFVAVAGVSDKVNGEWISKFALVNVPLSINLKTDFKKNLTITDRNGSHLIRTFAGDDLIYSGNSGGYCTINGGLGINTIIYSGKKGNYTITKSQAGCVIKDNVGTDGVDTLINIQKLQFSDGTIDL
;
A
#
# COMPACT_ATOMS: atom_id res chain seq x y z
N MET A 1 -7.37 3.65 13.02
CA MET A 1 -6.79 2.73 14.02
C MET A 1 -6.70 1.36 13.38
N ASP A 2 -5.55 0.73 13.51
CA ASP A 2 -5.23 -0.61 13.00
C ASP A 2 -4.11 -1.20 13.86
N ASP A 3 -3.88 -2.50 13.86
CA ASP A 3 -2.67 -3.13 14.41
C ASP A 3 -1.70 -3.30 13.24
N ILE A 4 -0.89 -2.27 12.97
CA ILE A 4 -0.13 -2.20 11.72
C ILE A 4 1.05 -3.16 11.75
N ASN A 5 1.64 -3.40 12.93
CA ASN A 5 2.74 -4.34 13.09
C ASN A 5 2.29 -5.73 13.58
N ASN A 6 1.00 -5.99 13.74
CA ASN A 6 0.45 -7.28 14.14
C ASN A 6 1.05 -7.81 15.45
N ASP A 7 1.30 -6.91 16.41
CA ASP A 7 1.85 -7.23 17.72
C ASP A 7 0.75 -7.45 18.80
N GLY A 8 -0.51 -7.29 18.39
CA GLY A 8 -1.70 -7.41 19.24
C GLY A 8 -2.14 -6.11 19.88
N LYS A 9 -1.51 -4.97 19.57
CA LYS A 9 -1.86 -3.65 20.10
C LYS A 9 -2.36 -2.75 18.98
N THR A 10 -3.42 -2.01 19.28
CA THR A 10 -3.97 -1.06 18.31
C THR A 10 -3.06 0.17 18.19
N ASP A 11 -2.65 0.46 16.96
CA ASP A 11 -1.89 1.62 16.52
C ASP A 11 -2.78 2.71 15.92
N ILE A 12 -2.15 3.86 15.66
CA ILE A 12 -2.80 5.03 15.09
C ILE A 12 -2.17 5.35 13.72
N VAL A 13 -3.03 5.46 12.72
CA VAL A 13 -2.71 5.92 11.36
C VAL A 13 -3.45 7.23 11.13
N VAL A 14 -2.73 8.30 10.79
CA VAL A 14 -3.28 9.66 10.62
C VAL A 14 -2.88 10.22 9.28
N GLY A 15 -3.87 10.60 8.47
CA GLY A 15 -3.63 11.47 7.32
C GLY A 15 -3.66 12.93 7.77
N ALA A 16 -2.58 13.68 7.53
CA ALA A 16 -2.51 15.10 7.85
C ALA A 16 -1.96 15.91 6.68
N GLU A 17 -2.43 17.15 6.58
CA GLU A 17 -2.00 18.13 5.59
C GLU A 17 -1.67 19.45 6.29
N ILE A 18 -0.58 20.09 5.87
CA ILE A 18 -0.23 21.46 6.25
C ILE A 18 -0.65 22.37 5.10
N TRP A 19 -1.52 23.33 5.39
CA TRP A 19 -2.03 24.28 4.42
C TRP A 19 -1.75 25.71 4.87
N ALA A 20 -1.33 26.56 3.94
CA ALA A 20 -1.11 27.99 4.15
C ALA A 20 -1.94 28.80 3.16
N THR A 21 -2.50 29.93 3.61
CA THR A 21 -3.44 30.74 2.81
C THR A 21 -2.85 31.24 1.51
N ASP A 22 -1.59 31.67 1.53
CA ASP A 22 -0.94 32.28 0.36
C ASP A 22 -0.18 31.25 -0.50
N GLU A 23 0.07 30.06 0.03
CA GLU A 23 0.95 29.07 -0.60
C GLU A 23 0.23 27.74 -0.92
N GLY A 24 -1.00 27.54 -0.43
CA GLY A 24 -1.78 26.32 -0.59
C GLY A 24 -1.23 25.15 0.24
N LEU A 25 -1.41 23.92 -0.28
CA LEU A 25 -0.87 22.72 0.35
C LEU A 25 0.67 22.78 0.38
N GLN A 26 1.24 22.68 1.58
CA GLN A 26 2.68 22.68 1.81
C GLN A 26 3.24 21.26 1.84
N LYS A 27 2.78 20.47 2.83
CA LYS A 27 3.26 19.11 3.07
C LYS A 27 2.11 18.23 3.56
N THR A 28 2.18 16.96 3.24
CA THR A 28 1.30 15.92 3.74
C THR A 28 2.09 14.81 4.40
N ILE A 29 1.43 14.11 5.30
CA ILE A 29 1.99 12.94 5.95
C ILE A 29 0.89 11.93 6.20
N LEU A 30 1.17 10.67 5.90
CA LEU A 30 0.45 9.54 6.45
C LEU A 30 1.26 9.02 7.64
N GLN A 31 0.96 9.58 8.81
CA GLN A 31 1.69 9.39 10.05
C GLN A 31 1.32 8.05 10.70
N LEU A 32 2.33 7.34 11.20
CA LEU A 32 2.23 6.01 11.79
C LEU A 32 2.77 6.05 13.22
N LEU A 33 1.85 5.97 14.18
CA LEU A 33 2.16 5.99 15.61
C LEU A 33 1.97 4.58 16.18
N VAL A 34 3.06 3.93 16.55
CA VAL A 34 3.09 2.53 17.03
C VAL A 34 2.92 2.49 18.54
N ASN A 35 1.97 1.69 19.00
CA ASN A 35 1.60 1.53 20.40
C ASN A 35 2.59 0.60 21.13
N GLN A 36 3.28 1.15 22.12
CA GLN A 36 4.21 0.41 22.97
C GLN A 36 3.52 -0.27 24.16
N GLY A 37 2.19 -0.22 24.23
CA GLY A 37 1.39 -0.60 25.37
C GLY A 37 1.07 0.60 26.28
N ASN A 38 0.04 0.44 27.12
CA ASN A 38 -0.40 1.47 28.07
C ASN A 38 -0.69 2.84 27.43
N LEU A 39 -1.17 2.85 26.18
CA LEU A 39 -1.45 4.06 25.38
C LEU A 39 -0.22 4.96 25.17
N LYS A 40 0.99 4.38 25.24
CA LYS A 40 2.22 5.08 24.88
C LYS A 40 2.51 4.84 23.41
N PHE A 41 2.59 5.91 22.63
CA PHE A 41 2.84 5.83 21.19
C PHE A 41 4.22 6.38 20.84
N ILE A 42 4.88 5.76 19.87
CA ILE A 42 6.11 6.24 19.25
C ILE A 42 5.80 6.54 17.79
N ASP A 43 6.24 7.70 17.30
CA ASP A 43 6.18 8.01 15.88
C ASP A 43 7.28 7.25 15.14
N GLU A 44 6.88 6.35 14.25
CA GLU A 44 7.77 5.52 13.43
C GLU A 44 7.58 5.82 11.93
N THR A 45 7.00 6.97 11.59
CA THR A 45 6.55 7.28 10.22
C THR A 45 7.67 7.21 9.20
N ASP A 46 8.83 7.83 9.48
CA ASP A 46 9.96 7.85 8.53
C ASP A 46 10.52 6.44 8.27
N LYS A 47 10.47 5.58 9.29
CA LYS A 47 10.91 4.19 9.18
C LYS A 47 9.90 3.37 8.38
N LEU A 48 8.62 3.50 8.69
CA LEU A 48 7.56 2.60 8.22
C LEU A 48 6.90 3.05 6.91
N ASN A 49 6.92 4.34 6.58
CA ASN A 49 6.33 4.88 5.36
C ASN A 49 7.27 5.78 4.55
N PRO A 50 8.50 5.34 4.23
CA PRO A 50 9.50 6.18 3.56
C PRO A 50 9.18 6.48 2.09
N GLN A 51 8.19 5.79 1.50
CA GLN A 51 7.80 5.96 0.10
C GLN A 51 6.68 6.98 -0.09
N TRP A 52 6.18 7.57 0.99
CA TRP A 52 5.14 8.60 0.92
C TRP A 52 5.66 9.87 0.23
N ASN A 53 4.92 10.35 -0.77
CA ASN A 53 5.18 11.66 -1.36
C ASN A 53 4.54 12.73 -0.47
N GLN A 54 5.35 13.48 0.27
CA GLN A 54 4.87 14.56 1.13
C GLN A 54 4.24 15.73 0.35
N GLU A 55 4.26 15.73 -0.98
CA GLU A 55 3.58 16.72 -1.79
C GLU A 55 2.23 16.23 -2.33
N ALA A 56 1.93 14.93 -2.21
CA ALA A 56 0.68 14.34 -2.65
C ALA A 56 -0.47 14.76 -1.73
N TYR A 57 -1.64 15.03 -2.30
CA TYR A 57 -2.84 15.37 -1.53
C TYR A 57 -3.34 14.16 -0.71
N MET A 58 -3.74 14.41 0.53
CA MET A 58 -4.28 13.40 1.43
C MET A 58 -5.73 13.09 1.08
N ASP A 59 -6.09 11.81 1.15
CA ASP A 59 -7.47 11.39 1.01
C ASP A 59 -8.23 11.52 2.33
N TYR A 60 -9.34 12.26 2.29
CA TYR A 60 -10.28 12.40 3.40
C TYR A 60 -11.19 11.17 3.56
N SER A 61 -11.04 10.17 2.71
CA SER A 61 -11.83 8.94 2.67
C SER A 61 -10.97 7.68 2.60
N LEU A 62 -9.80 7.69 3.23
CA LEU A 62 -8.90 6.54 3.29
C LEU A 62 -9.66 5.27 3.73
N ARG A 63 -9.49 4.19 2.95
CA ARG A 63 -10.09 2.88 3.24
C ARG A 63 -9.00 1.87 3.54
N MET A 64 -9.30 0.95 4.46
CA MET A 64 -8.40 -0.13 4.85
C MET A 64 -9.18 -1.44 4.77
N ALA A 65 -8.63 -2.45 4.12
CA ALA A 65 -9.26 -3.76 4.02
C ALA A 65 -8.22 -4.87 3.84
N ASP A 66 -8.45 -6.02 4.45
CA ASP A 66 -7.78 -7.25 4.05
C ASP A 66 -8.41 -7.73 2.75
N VAL A 67 -7.65 -7.60 1.65
CA VAL A 67 -8.11 -7.95 0.30
C VAL A 67 -7.46 -9.22 -0.24
N ASP A 68 -6.52 -9.80 0.49
CA ASP A 68 -5.78 -10.99 0.07
C ASP A 68 -5.92 -12.19 1.02
N GLN A 69 -6.69 -12.01 2.10
CA GLN A 69 -7.00 -12.98 3.17
C GLN A 69 -5.78 -13.30 4.03
N SER A 70 -4.88 -12.33 4.18
CA SER A 70 -3.67 -12.49 4.98
C SER A 70 -3.85 -12.15 6.45
N GLY A 71 -4.94 -11.47 6.81
CA GLY A 71 -5.10 -10.80 8.09
C GLY A 71 -4.45 -9.41 8.14
N ILE A 72 -3.66 -9.02 7.13
CA ILE A 72 -2.97 -7.73 7.05
C ILE A 72 -3.71 -6.81 6.09
N LYS A 73 -4.07 -5.60 6.55
CA LYS A 73 -4.84 -4.65 5.73
C LYS A 73 -3.98 -4.00 4.65
N THR A 74 -4.60 -3.81 3.49
CA THR A 74 -4.16 -2.89 2.42
C THR A 74 -4.87 -1.56 2.56
N TYR A 75 -4.18 -0.47 2.24
CA TYR A 75 -4.63 0.90 2.40
C TYR A 75 -4.87 1.53 1.03
N PHE A 76 -6.05 2.11 0.87
CA PHE A 76 -6.51 2.72 -0.38
C PHE A 76 -6.77 4.21 -0.13
N LEU A 77 -6.05 5.04 -0.86
CA LEU A 77 -6.27 6.47 -0.92
C LEU A 77 -6.73 6.82 -2.33
N SER A 78 -7.71 7.70 -2.44
CA SER A 78 -8.31 8.09 -3.71
C SER A 78 -8.53 9.60 -3.70
N GLN A 79 -7.50 10.39 -3.99
CA GLN A 79 -7.58 11.85 -3.99
C GLN A 79 -7.12 12.46 -5.31
N TYR A 80 -7.91 13.41 -5.83
CA TYR A 80 -7.59 14.13 -7.06
C TYR A 80 -6.43 15.12 -6.82
N PRO A 81 -5.65 15.45 -7.86
CA PRO A 81 -4.67 16.51 -7.74
C PRO A 81 -5.38 17.87 -7.70
N ASN A 82 -4.89 18.80 -6.89
CA ASN A 82 -5.43 20.16 -6.89
C ASN A 82 -5.03 20.94 -8.16
N MET A 83 -5.73 22.04 -8.41
CA MET A 83 -5.44 22.95 -9.50
C MET A 83 -4.58 24.12 -9.03
N LYS A 84 -3.59 24.51 -9.84
CA LYS A 84 -2.75 25.69 -9.61
C LYS A 84 -3.09 26.76 -10.62
N LEU A 85 -3.38 27.97 -10.14
CA LEU A 85 -3.54 29.15 -10.99
C LEU A 85 -2.16 29.63 -11.48
N ILE A 86 -1.98 29.71 -12.80
CA ILE A 86 -0.77 30.21 -13.45
C ILE A 86 -1.22 31.18 -14.54
N ASN A 87 -0.82 32.45 -14.42
CA ASN A 87 -1.12 33.51 -15.40
C ASN A 87 -2.62 33.66 -15.76
N GLY A 88 -3.53 33.33 -14.84
CA GLY A 88 -4.98 33.44 -15.04
C GLY A 88 -5.68 32.12 -15.41
N ASP A 89 -4.91 31.07 -15.72
CA ASP A 89 -5.44 29.75 -16.08
C ASP A 89 -5.14 28.70 -15.01
N TYR A 90 -6.04 27.75 -14.81
CA TYR A 90 -5.89 26.68 -13.82
C TYR A 90 -5.28 25.42 -14.45
N PHE A 91 -4.20 24.90 -13.85
CA PHE A 91 -3.50 23.68 -14.30
C PHE A 91 -3.51 22.60 -13.23
N ALA A 92 -3.79 21.36 -13.64
CA ALA A 92 -3.77 20.20 -12.75
C ALA A 92 -2.35 19.83 -12.31
N GLN A 93 -2.15 19.62 -11.01
CA GLN A 93 -0.85 19.18 -10.47
C GLN A 93 -0.78 17.66 -10.34
N ASN A 94 -0.82 16.92 -11.44
CA ASN A 94 -0.92 15.44 -11.41
C ASN A 94 0.21 14.74 -10.63
N SER A 95 1.41 15.32 -10.57
CA SER A 95 2.50 14.78 -9.75
C SER A 95 2.19 14.79 -8.24
N ARG A 96 1.14 15.50 -7.83
CA ARG A 96 0.64 15.61 -6.45
C ARG A 96 -0.67 14.87 -6.25
N GLN A 97 -1.14 14.09 -7.22
CA GLN A 97 -2.34 13.27 -7.05
C GLN A 97 -2.20 12.33 -5.85
N GLY A 98 -3.30 12.04 -5.15
CA GLY A 98 -3.27 11.26 -3.90
C GLY A 98 -3.89 9.87 -4.00
N ASN A 99 -3.98 9.31 -5.21
CA ASN A 99 -4.34 7.91 -5.39
C ASN A 99 -3.15 7.02 -5.02
N TYR A 100 -3.38 6.12 -4.06
CA TYR A 100 -2.42 5.12 -3.62
C TYR A 100 -3.10 3.79 -3.36
N ILE A 101 -2.38 2.72 -3.67
CA ILE A 101 -2.51 1.44 -2.98
C ILE A 101 -1.23 1.26 -2.19
N LEU A 102 -1.33 1.25 -0.86
CA LEU A 102 -0.22 0.92 0.03
C LEU A 102 -0.48 -0.46 0.63
N VAL A 103 0.49 -1.35 0.46
CA VAL A 103 0.47 -2.68 1.09
C VAL A 103 1.37 -2.68 2.32
N ASN A 104 0.93 -3.38 3.35
CA ASN A 104 1.71 -3.61 4.57
C ASN A 104 2.29 -5.03 4.51
N ASP A 105 3.56 -5.19 4.90
CA ASP A 105 4.23 -6.48 5.00
C ASP A 105 3.96 -7.22 6.33
N GLY A 106 3.22 -6.58 7.24
CA GLY A 106 2.85 -7.11 8.55
C GLY A 106 3.70 -6.54 9.69
N THR A 107 4.82 -5.87 9.38
CA THR A 107 5.69 -5.20 10.37
C THR A 107 5.29 -3.75 10.65
N GLY A 108 4.23 -3.28 9.99
CA GLY A 108 3.81 -1.88 9.95
C GLY A 108 4.44 -1.10 8.81
N ARG A 109 5.39 -1.69 8.07
CA ARG A 109 6.05 -1.05 6.95
C ARG A 109 5.16 -1.07 5.71
N PHE A 110 4.86 0.12 5.19
CA PHE A 110 4.08 0.32 3.99
C PHE A 110 4.97 0.32 2.75
N HIS A 111 4.46 -0.28 1.68
CA HIS A 111 5.06 -0.28 0.36
C HIS A 111 4.04 0.22 -0.65
N VAL A 112 4.47 1.11 -1.56
CA VAL A 112 3.62 1.59 -2.65
C VAL A 112 3.45 0.47 -3.66
N ALA A 113 2.24 -0.07 -3.76
CA ALA A 113 1.86 -1.04 -4.79
C ALA A 113 1.40 -0.35 -6.08
N MET A 114 0.69 0.77 -5.95
CA MET A 114 0.33 1.63 -7.08
C MET A 114 0.29 3.10 -6.65
N HIS A 115 0.85 3.98 -7.47
CA HIS A 115 0.73 5.44 -7.32
C HIS A 115 0.87 6.11 -8.68
N ASP A 116 2.05 6.01 -9.29
CA ASP A 116 2.36 6.63 -10.58
C ASP A 116 1.53 6.05 -11.73
N GLU A 117 1.12 4.79 -11.60
CA GLU A 117 0.24 4.11 -12.53
C GLU A 117 -1.12 4.82 -12.67
N PHE A 118 -1.61 5.44 -11.60
CA PHE A 118 -2.90 6.15 -11.64
C PHE A 118 -2.86 7.38 -12.54
N VAL A 119 -1.71 8.04 -12.70
CA VAL A 119 -1.56 9.17 -13.63
C VAL A 119 -1.82 8.69 -15.06
N LYS A 120 -1.17 7.60 -15.47
CA LYS A 120 -1.34 7.00 -16.80
C LYS A 120 -2.75 6.45 -17.01
N LEU A 121 -3.33 5.80 -15.99
CA LEU A 121 -4.72 5.35 -16.04
C LEU A 121 -5.68 6.53 -16.19
N GLY A 122 -5.37 7.67 -15.56
CA GLY A 122 -6.13 8.91 -15.71
C GLY A 122 -6.16 9.41 -17.15
N ASP A 123 -5.01 9.40 -17.83
CA ASP A 123 -4.93 9.77 -19.25
C ASP A 123 -5.86 8.88 -20.11
N TYR A 124 -5.86 7.56 -19.89
CA TYR A 124 -6.75 6.65 -20.60
C TYR A 124 -8.23 6.90 -20.31
N VAL A 125 -8.58 7.17 -19.04
CA VAL A 125 -9.96 7.50 -18.65
C VAL A 125 -10.42 8.80 -19.31
N ASN A 126 -9.58 9.84 -19.31
CA ASN A 126 -9.92 11.13 -19.92
C ASN A 126 -10.08 11.00 -21.44
N GLN A 127 -9.17 10.27 -22.12
CA GLN A 127 -9.30 9.99 -23.55
C GLN A 127 -10.58 9.21 -23.87
N TYR A 128 -10.92 8.20 -23.06
CA TYR A 128 -12.16 7.47 -23.21
C TYR A 128 -13.38 8.40 -23.08
N LEU A 129 -13.42 9.27 -22.07
CA LEU A 129 -14.51 10.22 -21.86
C LEU A 129 -14.65 11.24 -23.00
N VAL A 130 -13.53 11.76 -23.52
CA VAL A 130 -13.54 12.65 -24.69
C VAL A 130 -14.20 11.98 -25.89
N GLN A 131 -13.92 10.68 -26.12
CA GLN A 131 -14.57 9.92 -27.19
C GLN A 131 -16.05 9.67 -26.90
N GLN A 132 -16.43 9.34 -25.66
CA GLN A 132 -17.82 9.09 -25.29
C GLN A 132 -18.71 10.33 -25.43
N TYR A 133 -18.17 11.52 -25.13
CA TYR A 133 -18.88 12.78 -25.20
C TYR A 133 -18.68 13.54 -26.51
N ALA A 134 -18.06 12.92 -27.52
CA ALA A 134 -17.84 13.52 -28.82
C ALA A 134 -19.15 14.01 -29.44
N GLY A 135 -19.20 15.30 -29.82
CA GLY A 135 -20.40 15.94 -30.39
C GLY A 135 -21.46 16.37 -29.38
N SER A 136 -21.24 16.17 -28.07
CA SER A 136 -22.11 16.70 -27.01
C SER A 136 -21.66 18.08 -26.52
N SER A 137 -22.47 18.72 -25.67
CA SER A 137 -22.11 19.93 -24.92
C SER A 137 -21.25 19.65 -23.69
N VAL A 138 -21.04 18.38 -23.35
CA VAL A 138 -20.22 17.97 -22.21
C VAL A 138 -18.76 18.22 -22.54
N TRP A 139 -18.15 19.03 -21.69
CA TRP A 139 -16.74 19.31 -21.71
C TRP A 139 -16.05 18.48 -20.64
N VAL A 140 -15.08 17.66 -21.05
CA VAL A 140 -14.24 16.85 -20.15
C VAL A 140 -13.08 17.70 -19.58
N GLY A 141 -13.32 19.00 -19.40
CA GLY A 141 -12.50 19.96 -18.64
C GLY A 141 -11.11 20.34 -19.17
N ASP A 142 -10.53 21.37 -18.54
CA ASP A 142 -9.07 21.65 -18.40
C ASP A 142 -8.37 20.43 -17.78
N THR A 143 -9.21 19.52 -17.26
CA THR A 143 -9.05 18.16 -16.83
C THR A 143 -8.82 17.12 -17.92
N ASN A 144 -8.60 17.51 -19.20
CA ASN A 144 -8.00 16.61 -20.19
C ASN A 144 -6.70 15.95 -19.68
N THR A 145 -6.05 16.58 -18.69
CA THR A 145 -4.88 16.04 -17.99
C THR A 145 -5.16 15.63 -16.55
N THR A 146 -6.21 16.07 -15.85
CA THR A 146 -6.35 15.81 -14.41
C THR A 146 -6.53 14.32 -14.14
N THR A 147 -5.68 13.76 -13.27
CA THR A 147 -5.83 12.38 -12.80
C THR A 147 -7.14 12.23 -12.00
N PRO A 148 -8.09 11.36 -12.43
CA PRO A 148 -9.32 11.08 -11.68
C PRO A 148 -9.04 10.45 -10.31
N ARG A 149 -10.07 10.42 -9.45
CA ARG A 149 -10.03 9.59 -8.25
C ARG A 149 -10.29 8.14 -8.64
N PHE A 150 -9.49 7.19 -8.17
CA PHE A 150 -9.68 5.76 -8.45
C PHE A 150 -10.16 5.03 -7.19
N ILE A 151 -11.46 4.80 -7.11
CA ILE A 151 -12.08 4.10 -5.98
C ILE A 151 -11.98 2.60 -6.24
N ALA A 152 -11.08 1.94 -5.51
CA ALA A 152 -10.93 0.48 -5.58
C ALA A 152 -12.20 -0.25 -5.10
N TYR A 153 -12.51 -1.36 -5.76
CA TYR A 153 -13.50 -2.34 -5.29
C TYR A 153 -13.01 -3.76 -5.61
N GLN A 154 -13.38 -4.71 -4.75
CA GLN A 154 -13.01 -6.10 -4.93
C GLN A 154 -14.09 -6.83 -5.73
N THR A 155 -13.69 -7.59 -6.74
CA THR A 155 -14.58 -8.47 -7.51
C THR A 155 -14.88 -9.75 -6.71
N PRO A 156 -15.90 -10.52 -7.08
CA PRO A 156 -16.16 -11.83 -6.46
C PRO A 156 -15.00 -12.83 -6.58
N THR A 157 -14.08 -12.62 -7.53
CA THR A 157 -12.88 -13.45 -7.71
C THR A 157 -11.72 -13.01 -6.80
N GLY A 158 -11.89 -11.95 -6.01
CA GLY A 158 -10.88 -11.42 -5.09
C GLY A 158 -9.93 -10.39 -5.71
N SER A 159 -10.02 -10.15 -7.01
CA SER A 159 -9.21 -9.14 -7.71
C SER A 159 -9.75 -7.72 -7.49
N LEU A 160 -8.90 -6.72 -7.70
CA LEU A 160 -9.21 -5.31 -7.58
C LEU A 160 -9.50 -4.70 -8.96
N ASN A 161 -10.62 -3.99 -9.02
CA ASN A 161 -10.98 -3.07 -10.10
C ASN A 161 -11.20 -1.68 -9.50
N PHE A 162 -11.44 -0.69 -10.36
CA PHE A 162 -11.65 0.68 -9.91
C PHE A 162 -12.87 1.31 -10.58
N VAL A 163 -13.53 2.20 -9.85
CA VAL A 163 -14.38 3.22 -10.45
C VAL A 163 -13.58 4.52 -10.46
N ALA A 164 -13.26 5.01 -11.65
CA ALA A 164 -12.68 6.33 -11.83
C ALA A 164 -13.79 7.39 -11.74
N VAL A 165 -13.63 8.33 -10.82
CA VAL A 165 -14.51 9.49 -10.67
C VAL A 165 -13.82 10.69 -11.30
N ALA A 166 -14.23 11.03 -12.51
CA ALA A 166 -13.67 12.13 -13.30
C ALA A 166 -14.59 13.35 -13.26
N GLY A 167 -14.01 14.54 -13.09
CA GLY A 167 -14.74 15.79 -13.22
C GLY A 167 -15.05 16.07 -14.69
N VAL A 168 -16.30 16.40 -15.00
CA VAL A 168 -16.72 16.91 -16.31
C VAL A 168 -17.60 18.13 -16.10
N SER A 169 -17.75 18.99 -17.09
CA SER A 169 -18.70 20.10 -17.05
C SER A 169 -19.64 20.04 -18.23
N ASP A 170 -20.85 20.55 -18.07
CA ASP A 170 -21.84 20.56 -19.14
C ASP A 170 -22.57 21.90 -19.15
N LYS A 171 -23.02 22.33 -20.33
CA LYS A 171 -23.72 23.59 -20.49
C LYS A 171 -25.22 23.35 -20.45
N VAL A 172 -25.86 23.68 -19.33
CA VAL A 172 -27.31 23.54 -19.15
C VAL A 172 -27.92 24.94 -19.11
N ASN A 173 -28.86 25.22 -20.02
CA ASN A 173 -29.52 26.53 -20.15
C ASN A 173 -28.55 27.72 -20.33
N GLY A 174 -27.39 27.48 -20.92
CA GLY A 174 -26.38 28.52 -21.14
C GLY A 174 -25.34 28.65 -20.02
N GLU A 175 -25.52 27.98 -18.89
CA GLU A 175 -24.61 28.01 -17.73
C GLU A 175 -23.78 26.73 -17.63
N TRP A 176 -22.53 26.87 -17.17
CA TRP A 176 -21.65 25.73 -16.92
C TRP A 176 -21.98 25.09 -15.58
N ILE A 177 -22.23 23.78 -15.60
CA ILE A 177 -22.48 22.97 -14.41
C ILE A 177 -21.40 21.89 -14.30
N SER A 178 -20.74 21.82 -13.15
CA SER A 178 -19.81 20.75 -12.82
C SER A 178 -20.55 19.46 -12.48
N LYS A 179 -20.09 18.35 -13.06
CA LYS A 179 -20.64 17.00 -12.92
C LYS A 179 -19.50 16.01 -12.69
N PHE A 180 -19.85 14.77 -12.34
CA PHE A 180 -18.92 13.66 -12.32
C PHE A 180 -19.32 12.61 -13.35
N ALA A 181 -18.35 12.12 -14.10
CA ALA A 181 -18.46 10.88 -14.86
C ALA A 181 -17.87 9.73 -14.04
N LEU A 182 -18.60 8.61 -13.99
CA LEU A 182 -18.15 7.38 -13.34
C LEU A 182 -17.74 6.38 -14.41
N VAL A 183 -16.46 6.02 -14.44
CA VAL A 183 -15.90 5.10 -15.43
C VAL A 183 -15.44 3.84 -14.74
N ASN A 184 -15.94 2.68 -15.18
CA ASN A 184 -15.44 1.41 -14.70
C ASN A 184 -14.08 1.09 -15.32
N VAL A 185 -13.09 0.73 -14.50
CA VAL A 185 -11.71 0.42 -14.91
C VAL A 185 -11.37 -1.00 -14.45
N PRO A 186 -11.62 -2.02 -15.30
CA PRO A 186 -11.60 -3.42 -14.91
C PRO A 186 -10.21 -4.07 -15.02
N LEU A 187 -9.23 -3.60 -14.25
CA LEU A 187 -7.83 -4.08 -14.33
C LEU A 187 -7.61 -5.51 -13.81
N SER A 188 -8.50 -6.01 -12.94
CA SER A 188 -8.45 -7.33 -12.32
C SER A 188 -7.15 -7.63 -11.56
N ILE A 189 -6.62 -6.64 -10.84
CA ILE A 189 -5.35 -6.73 -10.13
C ILE A 189 -5.46 -7.69 -8.95
N ASN A 190 -4.54 -8.64 -8.84
CA ASN A 190 -4.39 -9.49 -7.67
C ASN A 190 -3.05 -9.19 -6.99
N LEU A 191 -3.08 -8.53 -5.84
CA LEU A 191 -1.87 -8.11 -5.13
C LEU A 191 -0.93 -9.28 -4.81
N LYS A 192 -1.46 -10.49 -4.58
CA LYS A 192 -0.64 -11.69 -4.33
C LYS A 192 0.23 -12.11 -5.50
N THR A 193 -0.18 -11.78 -6.73
CA THR A 193 0.51 -12.21 -7.96
C THR A 193 1.15 -11.05 -8.72
N ASP A 194 0.59 -9.85 -8.58
CA ASP A 194 0.91 -8.71 -9.42
C ASP A 194 1.87 -7.74 -8.73
N PHE A 195 1.93 -7.74 -7.39
CA PHE A 195 2.97 -7.02 -6.65
C PHE A 195 4.24 -7.86 -6.57
N LYS A 196 5.13 -7.65 -7.56
CA LYS A 196 6.35 -8.45 -7.79
C LYS A 196 7.63 -7.84 -7.23
N LYS A 197 7.50 -6.77 -6.45
CA LYS A 197 8.67 -6.09 -5.87
C LYS A 197 9.27 -6.99 -4.79
N ASN A 198 10.57 -7.26 -4.87
CA ASN A 198 11.31 -7.92 -3.81
C ASN A 198 11.31 -7.05 -2.55
N LEU A 199 10.97 -7.65 -1.42
CA LEU A 199 10.97 -7.05 -0.10
C LEU A 199 12.19 -7.50 0.69
N THR A 200 12.69 -6.59 1.52
CA THR A 200 13.72 -6.92 2.51
C THR A 200 13.22 -6.45 3.87
N ILE A 201 12.87 -7.41 4.72
CA ILE A 201 12.37 -7.18 6.08
C ILE A 201 13.54 -7.37 7.03
N THR A 202 14.13 -6.26 7.49
CA THR A 202 15.28 -6.26 8.42
C THR A 202 14.88 -6.16 9.89
N ASP A 203 13.65 -5.72 10.15
CA ASP A 203 13.09 -5.58 11.49
C ASP A 203 11.63 -6.02 11.46
N ARG A 204 11.28 -7.02 12.30
CA ARG A 204 9.92 -7.53 12.40
C ARG A 204 9.02 -6.66 13.28
N ASN A 205 9.57 -5.69 14.00
CA ASN A 205 8.82 -4.68 14.77
C ASN A 205 7.77 -5.26 15.73
N GLY A 206 8.10 -6.36 16.42
CA GLY A 206 7.21 -7.09 17.32
C GLY A 206 6.14 -7.95 16.62
N SER A 207 6.19 -8.06 15.30
CA SER A 207 5.14 -8.72 14.52
C SER A 207 5.06 -10.21 14.77
N HIS A 208 3.83 -10.68 14.93
CA HIS A 208 3.47 -12.09 14.96
C HIS A 208 2.93 -12.62 13.61
N LEU A 209 2.79 -11.75 12.61
CA LEU A 209 2.21 -12.06 11.32
C LEU A 209 2.84 -11.23 10.21
N ILE A 210 3.60 -11.90 9.34
CA ILE A 210 4.26 -11.29 8.18
C ILE A 210 3.75 -11.97 6.91
N ARG A 211 3.50 -11.14 5.89
CA ARG A 211 3.19 -11.61 4.55
C ARG A 211 3.93 -10.76 3.52
N THR A 212 4.63 -11.42 2.62
CA THR A 212 5.19 -10.79 1.41
C THR A 212 4.36 -11.17 0.17
N PHE A 213 4.88 -11.04 -1.04
CA PHE A 213 4.05 -11.09 -2.26
C PHE A 213 4.66 -11.95 -3.35
N ALA A 214 4.82 -11.45 -4.58
CA ALA A 214 5.31 -12.24 -5.70
C ALA A 214 6.79 -12.01 -6.03
N GLY A 215 7.51 -11.29 -5.16
CA GLY A 215 8.94 -11.04 -5.28
C GLY A 215 9.78 -12.18 -4.69
N ASP A 216 11.10 -12.12 -4.93
CA ASP A 216 12.07 -12.95 -4.22
C ASP A 216 12.47 -12.23 -2.93
N ASP A 217 11.81 -12.57 -1.82
CA ASP A 217 11.87 -11.78 -0.59
C ASP A 217 12.94 -12.27 0.40
N LEU A 218 13.55 -11.32 1.12
CA LEU A 218 14.52 -11.56 2.19
C LEU A 218 13.93 -11.13 3.53
N ILE A 219 13.89 -12.03 4.50
CA ILE A 219 13.27 -11.78 5.80
C ILE A 219 14.24 -12.17 6.90
N TYR A 220 14.71 -11.21 7.68
CA TYR A 220 15.60 -11.45 8.81
C TYR A 220 14.81 -11.96 10.02
N SER A 221 15.43 -12.85 10.81
CA SER A 221 14.92 -13.24 12.11
C SER A 221 15.12 -12.15 13.16
N GLY A 222 14.43 -12.31 14.29
CA GLY A 222 14.53 -11.41 15.43
C GLY A 222 13.43 -10.36 15.49
N ASN A 223 13.34 -9.73 16.67
CA ASN A 223 12.34 -8.72 17.02
C ASN A 223 10.88 -9.09 16.70
N SER A 224 10.49 -10.37 16.82
CA SER A 224 9.12 -10.87 16.59
C SER A 224 8.26 -10.96 17.85
N GLY A 225 8.77 -10.55 19.03
CA GLY A 225 8.07 -10.84 20.29
C GLY A 225 8.08 -12.32 20.70
N GLY A 226 8.82 -13.18 20.00
CA GLY A 226 9.07 -14.57 20.35
C GLY A 226 8.38 -15.61 19.45
N TYR A 227 7.53 -15.19 18.51
CA TYR A 227 7.01 -16.06 17.47
C TYR A 227 6.52 -15.27 16.27
N CYS A 228 6.51 -15.86 15.07
CA CYS A 228 5.90 -15.22 13.91
C CYS A 228 5.35 -16.25 12.93
N THR A 229 4.16 -16.00 12.38
CA THR A 229 3.71 -16.68 11.17
C THR A 229 4.18 -15.87 9.97
N ILE A 230 4.91 -16.49 9.05
CA ILE A 230 5.54 -15.81 7.92
C ILE A 230 5.13 -16.51 6.64
N ASN A 231 4.44 -15.79 5.76
CA ASN A 231 4.10 -16.26 4.42
C ASN A 231 4.89 -15.48 3.35
N GLY A 232 5.82 -16.16 2.68
CA GLY A 232 6.64 -15.57 1.62
C GLY A 232 5.89 -15.27 0.31
N GLY A 233 4.65 -15.75 0.15
CA GLY A 233 3.92 -15.60 -1.11
C GLY A 233 4.52 -16.43 -2.26
N LEU A 234 4.62 -15.85 -3.46
CA LEU A 234 5.29 -16.48 -4.61
C LEU A 234 6.79 -16.12 -4.59
N GLY A 235 7.52 -16.49 -5.66
CA GLY A 235 8.96 -16.23 -5.74
C GLY A 235 9.82 -17.19 -4.92
N ILE A 236 11.10 -16.85 -4.77
CA ILE A 236 12.10 -17.58 -3.99
C ILE A 236 12.40 -16.78 -2.72
N ASN A 237 11.76 -17.18 -1.63
CA ASN A 237 11.82 -16.47 -0.37
C ASN A 237 12.85 -17.10 0.56
N THR A 238 13.66 -16.23 1.20
CA THR A 238 14.73 -16.63 2.11
C THR A 238 14.51 -16.03 3.49
N ILE A 239 14.48 -16.88 4.53
CA ILE A 239 14.60 -16.41 5.91
C ILE A 239 16.06 -16.46 6.34
N ILE A 240 16.56 -15.37 6.93
CA ILE A 240 17.93 -15.24 7.40
C ILE A 240 17.95 -15.29 8.93
N TYR A 241 18.49 -16.38 9.48
CA TYR A 241 18.74 -16.57 10.90
C TYR A 241 20.16 -16.16 11.27
N SER A 242 20.29 -15.46 12.41
CA SER A 242 21.58 -14.95 12.89
C SER A 242 22.52 -16.03 13.43
N GLY A 243 21.99 -17.14 13.95
CA GLY A 243 22.76 -18.23 14.55
C GLY A 243 23.24 -19.28 13.55
N LYS A 244 23.91 -20.32 14.06
CA LYS A 244 24.32 -21.49 13.26
C LYS A 244 23.13 -22.43 13.07
N LYS A 245 23.07 -23.21 11.99
CA LYS A 245 22.00 -24.18 11.75
C LYS A 245 21.75 -25.09 12.96
N GLY A 246 22.81 -25.55 13.62
CA GLY A 246 22.74 -26.45 14.79
C GLY A 246 22.03 -25.85 16.02
N ASN A 247 21.82 -24.53 16.05
CA ASN A 247 21.10 -23.85 17.12
C ASN A 247 19.57 -23.95 16.96
N TYR A 248 19.08 -24.37 15.79
CA TYR A 248 17.67 -24.36 15.44
C TYR A 248 17.10 -25.77 15.28
N THR A 249 15.89 -25.98 15.76
CA THR A 249 15.10 -27.18 15.49
C THR A 249 14.17 -26.89 14.31
N ILE A 250 14.30 -27.67 13.22
CA ILE A 250 13.52 -27.50 11.99
C ILE A 250 12.55 -28.68 11.87
N THR A 251 11.25 -28.39 11.81
CA THR A 251 10.18 -29.38 11.67
C THR A 251 9.37 -29.08 10.41
N LYS A 252 9.53 -29.92 9.38
CA LYS A 252 8.80 -29.78 8.11
C LYS A 252 7.43 -30.46 8.20
N SER A 253 6.44 -29.90 7.53
CA SER A 253 5.10 -30.46 7.34
C SER A 253 4.63 -30.23 5.90
N GLN A 254 3.49 -30.83 5.51
CA GLN A 254 2.91 -30.55 4.18
C GLN A 254 2.46 -29.10 4.01
N ALA A 255 2.12 -28.40 5.10
CA ALA A 255 1.61 -27.03 5.06
C ALA A 255 2.71 -25.95 5.16
N GLY A 256 3.95 -26.33 5.46
CA GLY A 256 5.04 -25.40 5.73
C GLY A 256 6.10 -25.95 6.67
N CYS A 257 6.91 -25.07 7.24
CA CYS A 257 8.03 -25.40 8.11
C CYS A 257 7.91 -24.65 9.44
N VAL A 258 8.02 -25.35 10.56
CA VAL A 258 8.19 -24.71 11.88
C VAL A 258 9.67 -24.71 12.23
N ILE A 259 10.18 -23.59 12.69
CA ILE A 259 11.56 -23.46 13.15
C ILE A 259 11.61 -22.82 14.53
N LYS A 260 12.34 -23.47 15.42
CA LYS A 260 12.52 -23.04 16.81
C LYS A 260 13.98 -22.72 17.05
N ASP A 261 14.26 -21.50 17.51
CA ASP A 261 15.55 -21.15 18.09
C ASP A 261 15.66 -21.80 19.49
N ASN A 262 16.71 -22.62 19.70
CA ASN A 262 16.90 -23.32 20.96
C ASN A 262 17.84 -22.59 21.92
N VAL A 263 18.53 -21.53 21.47
CA VAL A 263 19.59 -20.87 22.25
C VAL A 263 19.43 -19.36 22.32
N GLY A 264 18.76 -18.74 21.34
CA GLY A 264 18.50 -17.32 21.27
C GLY A 264 17.07 -16.93 21.64
N THR A 265 16.67 -15.74 21.20
CA THR A 265 15.39 -15.10 21.53
C THR A 265 14.42 -15.03 20.34
N ASP A 266 14.80 -15.57 19.18
CA ASP A 266 13.93 -15.54 17.99
C ASP A 266 12.67 -16.39 18.19
N GLY A 267 12.72 -17.35 19.11
CA GLY A 267 11.57 -18.14 19.54
C GLY A 267 11.12 -19.12 18.45
N VAL A 268 9.84 -19.10 18.08
CA VAL A 268 9.25 -20.09 17.16
C VAL A 268 8.57 -19.43 15.96
N ASP A 269 9.08 -19.68 14.76
CA ASP A 269 8.46 -19.23 13.52
C ASP A 269 7.69 -20.36 12.82
N THR A 270 6.54 -20.03 12.23
CA THR A 270 5.79 -20.87 11.30
C THR A 270 5.91 -20.28 9.90
N LEU A 271 6.59 -21.01 9.01
CA LEU A 271 6.97 -20.58 7.68
C LEU A 271 6.08 -21.22 6.61
N ILE A 272 5.52 -20.39 5.75
CA ILE A 272 4.67 -20.77 4.63
C ILE A 272 5.28 -20.18 3.36
N ASN A 273 5.36 -20.97 2.30
CA ASN A 273 5.93 -20.57 1.00
C ASN A 273 7.36 -19.99 1.08
N ILE A 274 8.21 -20.61 1.91
CA ILE A 274 9.63 -20.28 2.04
C ILE A 274 10.45 -21.38 1.37
N GLN A 275 11.42 -21.00 0.53
CA GLN A 275 12.27 -21.93 -0.20
C GLN A 275 13.63 -22.10 0.46
N LYS A 276 14.14 -21.07 1.16
CA LYS A 276 15.51 -21.08 1.70
C LYS A 276 15.57 -20.62 3.13
N LEU A 277 16.41 -21.30 3.91
CA LEU A 277 16.83 -20.86 5.23
C LEU A 277 18.33 -20.61 5.21
N GLN A 278 18.73 -19.37 5.47
CA GLN A 278 20.12 -18.99 5.62
C GLN A 278 20.48 -18.89 7.10
N PHE A 279 21.61 -19.49 7.48
CA PHE A 279 22.21 -19.43 8.81
C PHE A 279 23.61 -18.82 8.69
N SER A 280 24.22 -18.47 9.82
CA SER A 280 25.59 -17.94 9.87
C SER A 280 26.66 -18.88 9.31
N ASP A 281 26.40 -20.19 9.27
CA ASP A 281 27.34 -21.23 8.82
C ASP A 281 26.92 -21.94 7.51
N GLY A 282 25.83 -21.50 6.87
CA GLY A 282 25.41 -22.05 5.58
C GLY A 282 23.95 -21.78 5.24
N THR A 283 23.55 -22.12 4.01
CA THR A 283 22.16 -22.04 3.54
C THR A 283 21.64 -23.44 3.24
N ILE A 284 20.36 -23.68 3.53
CA ILE A 284 19.67 -24.91 3.12
C ILE A 284 18.41 -24.55 2.32
N ASP A 285 18.07 -25.41 1.39
CA ASP A 285 16.78 -25.39 0.70
C ASP A 285 15.75 -26.23 1.48
N LEU A 286 14.49 -25.77 1.47
CA LEU A 286 13.36 -26.43 2.14
C LEU A 286 12.61 -27.42 1.24
#